data_AF-A0A8C6ELP5-F1
#
_entry.id   AF-A0A8C6ELP5-F1
#
_cell.length_a   1.000
_cell.length_b   1.000
_cell.length_c   1.000
_cell.angle_alpha   90.00
_cell.angle_beta   90.00
_cell.angle_gamma   90.00
#
_symmetry.space_group_name_H-M   'P 1'
#
loop_
_entity.id
_entity.type
_entity.pdbx_description
1 polymer ?
#
loop_
_entity_poly.entity_id
_entity_poly.type
_entity_poly.pdbx_seq_one_letter_code
_entity_poly.pdbx_strand_id
1 'polypeptide(L)'
;MKAPEMTDELKNGLKALKMRASMDPNRFCKKNDRDGFPKYFQMRTTVANPADFYHSRIPKKQRKRTIVEELLVDSEFRRYNQRKYSEIMAEKAANSAGKKFRKKKKFRN
;
A
#
# COMPACT_ATOMS: atom_id res chain seq x y z
N MET A 1 23.70 5.00 -12.89
CA MET A 1 23.27 5.10 -11.47
C MET A 1 23.78 3.87 -10.73
N LYS A 2 24.33 4.01 -9.52
CA LYS A 2 24.73 2.86 -8.69
C LYS A 2 23.48 2.11 -8.21
N ALA A 3 23.52 0.78 -8.20
CA ALA A 3 22.46 -0.02 -7.58
C ALA A 3 22.52 0.16 -6.06
N PRO A 4 21.46 0.66 -5.41
CA PRO A 4 21.43 0.77 -3.96
C PRO A 4 21.32 -0.62 -3.31
N GLU A 5 21.85 -0.74 -2.09
CA GLU A 5 21.66 -1.94 -1.27
C GLU A 5 20.21 -2.06 -0.82
N MET A 6 19.67 -3.28 -0.88
CA MET A 6 18.25 -3.52 -0.59
C MET A 6 18.01 -3.69 0.92
N THR A 7 17.92 -2.58 1.64
CA THR A 7 17.45 -2.57 3.03
C THR A 7 15.96 -2.89 3.11
N ASP A 8 15.46 -3.32 4.27
CA ASP A 8 14.06 -3.69 4.43
C ASP A 8 13.11 -2.48 4.33
N GLU A 9 13.56 -1.30 4.77
CA GLU A 9 12.83 -0.04 4.56
C GLU A 9 12.62 0.26 3.07
N LEU A 10 13.67 0.07 2.26
CA LEU A 10 13.62 0.26 0.81
C LEU A 10 12.66 -0.74 0.15
N LYS A 11 12.74 -2.01 0.53
CA LYS A 11 11.82 -3.05 0.04
C LYS A 11 10.37 -2.71 0.38
N ASN A 12 10.11 -2.24 1.60
CA ASN A 12 8.78 -1.86 2.05
C ASN A 12 8.24 -0.65 1.27
N GLY A 13 9.08 0.36 1.04
CA GLY A 13 8.73 1.51 0.19
C GLY A 13 8.42 1.11 -1.25
N LEU A 14 9.22 0.23 -1.85
CA LEU A 14 8.98 -0.27 -3.21
C LEU A 14 7.72 -1.15 -3.29
N LYS A 15 7.45 -1.96 -2.28
CA LYS A 15 6.22 -2.76 -2.18
C LYS A 15 4.99 -1.86 -2.07
N ALA A 16 5.08 -0.80 -1.26
CA ALA A 16 4.05 0.22 -1.16
C ALA A 16 3.78 0.86 -2.53
N LEU A 17 4.83 1.24 -3.28
CA LEU A 17 4.68 1.77 -4.64
C LEU A 17 4.02 0.77 -5.60
N LYS A 18 4.36 -0.52 -5.52
CA LYS A 18 3.73 -1.58 -6.34
C LYS A 18 2.23 -1.68 -6.04
N MET A 19 1.84 -1.50 -4.80
CA MET A 19 0.45 -1.59 -4.32
C MET A 19 -0.33 -0.27 -4.42
N ARG A 20 0.21 0.77 -5.07
CA ARG A 20 -0.42 2.11 -5.15
C ARG A 20 -1.87 2.10 -5.64
N ALA A 21 -2.23 1.16 -6.52
CA ALA A 21 -3.58 1.08 -7.09
C ALA A 21 -4.65 0.60 -6.10
N SER A 22 -4.26 -0.06 -5.01
CA SER A 22 -5.19 -0.53 -3.97
C SER A 22 -5.19 0.36 -2.72
N MET A 23 -4.35 1.39 -2.67
CA MET A 23 -4.19 2.24 -1.49
C MET A 23 -5.31 3.26 -1.34
N ASP A 24 -5.73 3.86 -2.46
CA ASP A 24 -6.79 4.88 -2.48
C ASP A 24 -7.88 4.43 -3.47
N PRO A 25 -9.14 4.27 -3.02
CA PRO A 25 -10.24 3.85 -3.89
C PRO A 25 -10.55 4.85 -5.01
N ASN A 26 -10.18 6.13 -4.85
CA ASN A 26 -10.48 7.17 -5.81
C ASN A 26 -9.37 7.34 -6.87
N ARG A 27 -8.21 6.73 -6.65
CA ARG A 27 -7.03 6.93 -7.50
C ARG A 27 -6.68 5.70 -8.31
N PHE A 28 -7.17 5.67 -9.54
CA PHE A 28 -6.84 4.62 -10.50
C PHE A 28 -5.49 4.90 -11.18
N CYS A 29 -4.47 4.13 -10.80
CA CYS A 29 -3.16 4.18 -11.44
C CYS A 29 -3.05 3.17 -12.59
N LYS A 30 -2.20 3.47 -13.58
CA LYS A 30 -1.81 2.46 -14.59
C LYS A 30 -1.22 1.23 -13.91
N LYS A 31 -1.59 0.06 -14.43
CA LYS A 31 -1.09 -1.24 -13.96
C LYS A 31 0.44 -1.28 -14.09
N ASN A 32 1.09 -2.08 -13.24
CA ASN A 32 2.53 -2.26 -13.32
C ASN A 32 2.82 -3.28 -14.42
N ASP A 33 3.63 -2.89 -15.41
CA ASP A 33 3.96 -3.75 -16.56
C ASP A 33 5.08 -4.76 -16.25
N ARG A 34 5.80 -4.57 -15.14
CA ARG A 34 6.99 -5.35 -14.79
C ARG A 34 6.79 -6.11 -13.48
N ASP A 35 7.23 -7.36 -13.50
CA ASP A 35 7.38 -8.17 -12.30
C ASP A 35 8.74 -7.93 -11.65
N GLY A 36 8.73 -7.76 -10.33
CA GLY A 36 9.91 -7.48 -9.52
C GLY A 36 10.18 -5.99 -9.27
N PHE A 37 11.26 -5.71 -8.53
CA PHE A 37 11.72 -4.36 -8.24
C PHE A 37 12.74 -3.89 -9.30
N PRO A 38 12.79 -2.59 -9.60
CA PRO A 38 13.78 -2.05 -10.54
C PRO A 38 15.20 -2.24 -10.00
N LYS A 39 16.15 -2.62 -10.88
CA LYS A 39 17.56 -2.81 -10.53
C LYS A 39 18.27 -1.50 -10.15
N TYR A 40 17.87 -0.39 -10.77
CA TYR A 40 18.45 0.92 -10.53
C TYR A 40 17.34 1.91 -10.19
N PHE A 41 17.45 2.57 -9.05
CA PHE A 41 16.52 3.59 -8.60
C PHE A 41 17.21 4.56 -7.64
N GLN A 42 16.59 5.71 -7.41
CA GLN A 42 17.05 6.70 -6.43
C GLN A 42 15.86 7.15 -5.59
N MET A 43 16.06 7.22 -4.27
CA MET A 43 15.12 7.89 -3.38
C MET A 43 15.56 9.34 -3.22
N ARG A 44 14.60 10.26 -3.37
CA ARG A 44 14.81 11.69 -3.17
C ARG A 44 13.58 12.27 -2.48
N THR A 45 13.79 13.36 -1.78
CA THR A 45 12.72 14.16 -1.19
C THR A 45 12.45 15.36 -2.08
N THR A 46 11.18 15.66 -2.33
CA THR A 46 10.79 16.84 -3.11
C THR A 46 11.10 18.11 -2.31
N VAL A 47 11.81 19.06 -2.93
CA VAL A 47 12.07 20.38 -2.36
C VAL A 47 10.87 21.28 -2.64
N ALA A 48 10.33 21.94 -1.62
CA ALA A 48 9.18 22.81 -1.75
C ALA A 48 9.56 24.09 -2.53
N ASN A 49 8.73 24.46 -3.50
CA ASN A 49 8.86 25.70 -4.25
C ASN A 49 8.38 26.90 -3.41
N PRO A 50 9.15 27.99 -3.29
CA PRO A 50 8.70 29.20 -2.58
C PRO A 50 7.41 29.81 -3.12
N ALA A 51 7.10 29.63 -4.40
CA ALA A 51 5.89 30.19 -5.03
C ALA A 51 4.58 29.52 -4.56
N ASP A 52 4.62 28.23 -4.20
CA ASP A 52 3.42 27.43 -3.88
C ASP A 52 3.23 27.27 -2.36
N PHE A 53 3.24 28.40 -1.62
CA PHE A 53 3.30 28.37 -0.16
C PHE A 53 2.07 27.72 0.50
N TYR A 54 0.87 27.97 0.00
CA TYR A 54 -0.38 27.67 0.72
C TYR A 54 -0.95 26.27 0.49
N HIS A 55 -0.64 25.63 -0.64
CA HIS A 55 -1.36 24.41 -1.05
C HIS A 55 -0.48 23.16 -1.11
N SER A 56 0.77 23.25 -1.59
CA SER A 56 1.62 22.07 -1.81
C SER A 56 2.63 21.84 -0.69
N ARG A 57 2.81 22.83 0.21
CA ARG A 57 3.88 22.81 1.21
C ARG A 57 3.50 21.98 2.43
N ILE A 58 4.22 20.88 2.64
CA ILE A 58 4.11 20.08 3.86
C ILE A 58 4.87 20.76 5.02
N PRO A 59 4.21 21.06 6.17
CA PRO A 59 4.86 21.60 7.37
C PRO A 59 5.96 20.70 7.90
N LYS A 60 7.01 21.28 8.49
CA LYS A 60 8.19 20.52 8.98
C LYS A 60 7.82 19.38 9.93
N LYS A 61 6.80 19.55 10.77
CA LYS A 61 6.34 18.53 11.75
C LYS A 61 5.73 17.28 11.09
N GLN A 62 5.14 17.44 9.91
CA GLN A 62 4.45 16.37 9.18
C GLN A 62 5.37 15.63 8.21
N ARG A 63 6.55 16.17 7.89
CA ARG A 63 7.53 15.51 7.02
C ARG A 63 8.09 14.26 7.70
N LYS A 64 8.06 13.12 7.02
CA LYS A 64 8.62 11.85 7.50
C LYS A 64 9.78 11.42 6.62
N ARG A 65 10.52 10.38 7.05
CA ARG A 65 11.71 9.91 6.34
C ARG A 65 11.35 8.99 5.19
N THR A 66 10.28 8.22 5.36
CA THR A 66 9.86 7.20 4.38
C THR A 66 8.39 7.36 3.99
N ILE A 67 8.06 6.94 2.77
CA ILE A 67 6.68 6.94 2.25
C ILE A 67 5.76 6.09 3.15
N VAL A 68 6.29 5.00 3.71
CA VAL A 68 5.52 4.11 4.59
C VAL A 68 5.17 4.82 5.90
N GLU A 69 6.09 5.58 6.48
CA GLU A 69 5.81 6.40 7.66
C GLU A 69 4.75 7.47 7.40
N GLU A 70 4.78 8.12 6.23
CA GLU A 70 3.77 9.11 5.84
C GLU A 70 2.38 8.46 5.76
N LEU A 71 2.26 7.31 5.09
CA LEU A 71 1.02 6.55 5.01
C LEU A 71 0.55 6.06 6.37
N LEU A 72 1.48 5.66 7.24
CA LEU A 72 1.13 5.29 8.59
C LEU A 72 0.64 6.49 9.40
N VAL A 73 1.03 7.72 9.14
CA VAL A 73 0.54 8.87 9.92
C VAL A 73 -0.86 9.30 9.48
N ASP A 74 -1.24 9.00 8.24
CA ASP A 74 -2.55 9.29 7.69
C ASP A 74 -3.67 8.46 8.35
N SER A 75 -4.57 9.15 9.05
CA SER A 75 -5.71 8.55 9.74
C SER A 75 -6.77 7.98 8.80
N GLU A 76 -6.99 8.63 7.65
CA GLU A 76 -8.02 8.18 6.71
C GLU A 76 -7.60 6.87 6.05
N PHE A 77 -6.33 6.81 5.63
CA PHE A 77 -5.71 5.61 5.12
C PHE A 77 -5.80 4.43 6.10
N ARG A 78 -5.49 4.67 7.39
CA ARG A 78 -5.62 3.65 8.44
C ARG A 78 -7.05 3.12 8.57
N ARG A 79 -8.03 4.02 8.67
CA ARG A 79 -9.43 3.67 8.85
C ARG A 79 -9.96 2.86 7.67
N TYR A 80 -9.64 3.29 6.45
CA TYR A 80 -10.03 2.59 5.24
C TYR A 80 -9.44 1.17 5.18
N ASN A 81 -8.14 1.04 5.43
CA ASN A 81 -7.46 -0.25 5.38
C ASN A 81 -7.94 -1.22 6.47
N GLN A 82 -8.17 -0.74 7.69
CA GLN A 82 -8.68 -1.58 8.78
C GLN A 82 -10.08 -2.12 8.45
N ARG A 83 -10.97 -1.27 7.92
CA ARG A 83 -12.30 -1.68 7.49
C ARG A 83 -12.21 -2.74 6.38
N LYS A 84 -11.46 -2.45 5.32
CA LYS A 84 -11.32 -3.37 4.17
C LYS A 84 -10.65 -4.69 4.55
N TYR A 85 -9.66 -4.66 5.43
CA TYR A 85 -9.03 -5.87 5.94
C TYR A 85 -10.04 -6.77 6.67
N SER A 86 -10.87 -6.17 7.53
CA SER A 86 -11.89 -6.91 8.30
C SER A 86 -12.94 -7.54 7.38
N GLU A 87 -13.42 -6.79 6.36
CA GLU A 87 -14.32 -7.30 5.33
C GLU A 87 -13.72 -8.50 4.59
N ILE A 88 -12.46 -8.40 4.14
CA ILE A 88 -11.76 -9.47 3.42
C ILE A 88 -11.57 -10.70 4.31
N MET A 89 -11.26 -10.52 5.60
CA MET A 89 -11.08 -11.63 6.53
C MET A 89 -12.39 -12.34 6.84
N ALA A 90 -13.49 -11.59 7.02
CA ALA A 90 -14.82 -12.15 7.18
C ALA A 90 -15.24 -12.94 5.93
N GLU A 91 -15.03 -12.38 4.74
CA GLU A 91 -15.33 -13.05 3.47
C GLU A 91 -14.50 -14.33 3.28
N LYS A 92 -13.20 -14.29 3.58
CA LYS A 92 -12.33 -15.48 3.54
C LYS A 92 -12.80 -16.56 4.52
N ALA A 93 -13.19 -16.17 5.73
CA ALA A 93 -13.72 -17.10 6.73
C ALA A 93 -15.03 -17.75 6.25
N ALA A 94 -15.97 -16.95 5.75
CA ALA A 94 -17.24 -17.43 5.20
C ALA A 94 -17.04 -18.39 4.02
N ASN A 95 -16.16 -18.03 3.08
CA ASN A 95 -15.79 -18.87 1.94
C ASN A 95 -15.16 -20.21 2.38
N SER A 96 -14.32 -20.18 3.42
CA SER A 96 -13.73 -21.40 3.97
C SER A 96 -14.77 -22.32 4.63
N ALA A 97 -15.72 -21.75 5.37
CA ALA A 97 -16.82 -22.47 6.01
C ALA A 97 -17.77 -23.06 4.96
N GLY A 98 -18.17 -22.28 3.96
CA GLY A 98 -19.01 -22.73 2.86
C GLY A 98 -18.40 -23.89 2.07
N LYS A 99 -17.08 -23.86 1.82
CA LYS A 99 -16.36 -25.00 1.23
C LYS A 99 -16.38 -26.25 2.12
N LYS A 100 -16.26 -26.10 3.44
CA LYS A 100 -16.37 -27.21 4.40
C LYS A 100 -17.80 -27.81 4.40
N PHE A 101 -18.83 -26.97 4.40
CA PHE A 101 -20.23 -27.42 4.34
C PHE A 101 -20.57 -28.11 3.01
N ARG A 102 -20.05 -27.61 1.88
CA ARG A 102 -20.25 -28.21 0.56
C ARG A 102 -19.57 -29.59 0.43
N LYS A 103 -18.43 -29.80 1.10
CA LYS A 103 -17.80 -31.12 1.20
C LYS A 103 -18.63 -32.07 2.05
N LYS A 104 -19.13 -31.64 3.22
CA LYS A 104 -19.97 -32.49 4.10
C LYS A 104 -21.28 -32.95 3.46
N LYS A 105 -21.93 -32.12 2.63
CA LYS A 105 -23.18 -32.50 1.92
C LYS A 105 -22.98 -33.54 0.81
N LYS A 106 -21.76 -33.72 0.28
CA LYS A 106 -21.47 -34.73 -0.75
C LYS A 106 -21.28 -36.16 -0.20
N PHE A 107 -21.20 -36.33 1.12
CA PHE A 107 -20.94 -37.62 1.76
C PHE A 107 -22.10 -38.15 2.63
N ARG A 108 -23.32 -37.59 2.48
CA ARG A 108 -24.52 -38.20 3.06
C ARG A 108 -25.30 -38.87 1.93
N ASN A 109 -25.15 -40.20 1.84
CA ASN A 109 -26.17 -41.07 1.27
C ASN A 109 -27.38 -41.11 2.20
#